data_AF-A0A6B3IL87-F1
#
_entry.id   AF-A0A6B3IL87-F1
#
_cell.length_a   1.000
_cell.length_b   1.000
_cell.length_c   1.000
_cell.angle_alpha   90.00
_cell.angle_beta   90.00
_cell.angle_gamma   90.00
#
_symmetry.space_group_name_H-M   'P 1'
#
loop_
_entity.id
_entity.type
_entity.pdbx_description
1 polymer ?
#
loop_
_entity_poly.entity_id
_entity_poly.type
_entity_poly.pdbx_seq_one_letter_code
_entity_poly.pdbx_strand_id
1 'polypeptide(L)' 'GTTADQIFPVGEVVRYLSHFMTLYPGDVINTGTPAGVAMGQPDPKPYLKAGDVVELEVEGLGRQRQELKGA' A
#
# COMPACT_ATOMS: atom_id res chain seq x y z
N GLY A 1 -0.85 -9.89 -4.51
CA GLY A 1 0.61 -9.87 -4.74
C GLY A 1 1.30 -10.44 -3.52
N THR A 2 2.56 -10.88 -3.64
CA THR A 2 3.37 -11.33 -2.50
C THR A 2 4.50 -10.34 -2.21
N THR A 3 4.93 -10.26 -0.96
CA THR A 3 6.09 -9.45 -0.56
C THR A 3 7.41 -9.99 -1.12
N ALA A 4 7.44 -11.24 -1.58
CA ALA A 4 8.56 -11.79 -2.33
C ALA A 4 8.81 -11.07 -3.67
N ASP A 5 7.80 -10.41 -4.23
CA ASP A 5 7.90 -9.65 -5.48
C ASP A 5 8.37 -8.20 -5.27
N GLN A 6 8.66 -7.78 -4.04
CA GLN A 6 9.16 -6.43 -3.79
C GLN A 6 10.53 -6.22 -4.46
N ILE A 7 10.66 -5.15 -5.23
CA ILE A 7 11.92 -4.75 -5.86
C ILE A 7 13.00 -4.49 -4.79
N PHE A 8 12.61 -3.89 -3.67
CA PHE A 8 13.47 -3.65 -2.51
C PHE A 8 12.84 -4.31 -1.28
N PRO A 9 13.50 -5.28 -0.64
CA PRO A 9 12.98 -5.91 0.57
C PRO A 9 12.97 -4.91 1.74
N VAL A 10 12.15 -5.17 2.76
CA VAL A 10 11.96 -4.29 3.93
C VAL A 10 13.28 -3.79 4.55
N GLY A 11 14.28 -4.67 4.70
CA GLY A 11 15.59 -4.29 5.26
C GLY A 11 16.35 -3.27 4.40
N GLU A 12 16.26 -3.37 3.08
CA GLU A 12 16.88 -2.40 2.17
C GLU A 12 16.16 -1.06 2.21
N VAL A 13 14.82 -1.06 2.32
CA VAL A 13 14.03 0.17 2.48
C VAL A 13 14.44 0.93 3.74
N VAL A 14 14.54 0.22 4.88
CA VAL A 14 14.97 0.83 6.16
C VAL A 14 16.40 1.37 6.04
N ARG A 15 17.34 0.57 5.51
CA ARG A 15 18.73 0.98 5.32
C ARG A 15 18.82 2.23 4.42
N TYR A 16 18.14 2.24 3.28
CA TYR A 16 18.20 3.34 2.33
C TYR A 16 17.65 4.64 2.93
N LEU A 17 16.48 4.61 3.58
CA LEU A 17 15.91 5.79 4.22
C LEU A 17 16.82 6.33 5.33
N SER A 18 17.40 5.44 6.14
CA SER A 18 18.27 5.82 7.27
C SER A 18 19.57 6.52 6.85
N HIS A 19 19.93 6.47 5.57
CA HIS A 19 21.07 7.23 5.04
C HIS A 19 20.76 8.73 4.89
N PHE A 20 19.49 9.08 4.66
CA PHE A 20 19.08 10.46 4.36
C PHE A 20 18.32 11.13 5.49
N MET A 21 17.78 10.36 6.44
CA MET A 21 17.06 10.89 7.60
C MET A 21 17.23 9.99 8.82
N THR A 22 17.09 10.56 10.01
CA THR A 22 16.97 9.77 11.24
C THR A 22 15.58 9.16 11.31
N LEU A 23 15.51 7.83 11.49
CA LEU A 23 14.27 7.13 11.80
C LEU A 23 14.08 7.10 13.32
N TYR A 24 12.88 7.41 13.78
CA TYR A 24 12.53 7.44 15.20
C TYR A 24 11.63 6.25 15.57
N PRO A 25 11.67 5.79 16.83
CA PRO A 25 10.73 4.80 17.32
C PRO A 25 9.28 5.27 17.11
N GLY A 26 8.48 4.44 16.44
CA GLY A 26 7.09 4.75 16.09
C GLY A 26 6.88 5.23 14.66
N ASP A 27 7.94 5.46 13.88
CA ASP A 27 7.81 5.78 12.45
C ASP A 27 7.19 4.61 11.66
N VAL A 28 6.35 4.96 10.68
CA VAL A 28 5.64 4.01 9.82
C VAL A 28 6.08 4.19 8.38
N ILE A 29 6.52 3.10 7.75
CA ILE A 29 6.94 3.07 6.34
C ILE A 29 5.96 2.21 5.54
N ASN A 30 5.28 2.84 4.56
CA ASN A 30 4.46 2.11 3.61
C ASN A 30 5.34 1.59 2.46
N THR A 31 5.57 0.28 2.41
CA THR A 31 6.56 -0.37 1.53
C THR A 31 6.11 -0.56 0.08
N GLY A 32 5.08 0.17 -0.36
CA GLY A 32 4.52 0.09 -1.71
C GLY A 32 3.32 -0.86 -1.87
N THR A 33 2.84 -0.98 -3.11
CA THR A 33 1.67 -1.77 -3.49
C THR A 33 2.00 -2.66 -4.70
N PRO A 34 1.43 -3.88 -4.78
CA PRO A 34 1.52 -4.66 -6.01
C PRO A 34 0.75 -4.01 -7.17
N ALA A 35 0.87 -4.60 -8.37
CA ALA A 35 0.09 -4.21 -9.54
C ALA A 35 -1.43 -4.34 -9.31
N GLY A 36 -2.22 -3.60 -10.08
CA GLY A 36 -3.69 -3.66 -10.07
C GLY A 36 -4.40 -2.36 -9.68
N VAL A 37 -3.65 -1.31 -9.32
CA VAL A 37 -4.24 0.01 -9.03
C VAL A 37 -4.94 0.59 -10.27
N ALA A 38 -6.05 1.31 -10.05
CA ALA A 38 -6.88 1.87 -11.12
C ALA A 38 -6.09 2.71 -12.14
N MET A 39 -5.03 3.39 -11.70
CA MET A 39 -4.18 4.21 -12.56
C MET A 39 -3.53 3.42 -13.71
N GLY A 40 -3.24 2.13 -13.50
CA GLY A 40 -2.64 1.23 -14.49
C GLY A 40 -3.65 0.44 -15.34
N GLN A 41 -4.95 0.67 -15.16
CA GLN A 41 -6.01 0.01 -15.93
C GLN A 41 -6.37 0.82 -17.20
N PRO A 42 -6.96 0.19 -18.23
CA PRO A 42 -7.48 0.88 -19.42
C PRO A 42 -8.56 1.90 -19.08
N ASP A 43 -8.75 2.89 -19.97
CA ASP A 43 -9.88 3.82 -19.86
C ASP A 43 -11.21 3.15 -20.22
N PRO A 44 -12.32 3.47 -19.53
CA PRO A 44 -12.40 4.39 -18.39
C PRO A 44 -11.83 3.74 -17.11
N LYS A 45 -10.97 4.48 -16.41
CA LYS A 45 -10.32 3.98 -15.18
C LYS A 45 -11.31 3.78 -14.04
N PRO A 46 -11.27 2.64 -13.34
CA PRO A 46 -12.18 2.33 -12.24
C PRO A 46 -11.72 2.99 -10.93
N TYR A 47 -11.71 4.33 -10.89
CA TYR A 47 -11.45 5.05 -9.64
C TYR A 47 -12.59 4.87 -8.65
N LEU A 48 -12.27 5.01 -7.36
CA LEU A 48 -13.24 4.88 -6.28
C LEU A 48 -14.33 5.94 -6.37
N LYS A 49 -15.55 5.55 -5.99
CA LYS A 49 -16.75 6.38 -5.94
C LYS A 49 -17.50 6.16 -4.62
N ALA A 50 -18.41 7.07 -4.30
CA ALA A 50 -19.22 6.96 -3.09
C ALA A 50 -20.03 5.65 -3.08
N GLY A 51 -20.04 4.99 -1.92
CA GLY A 51 -20.66 3.67 -1.73
C GLY A 51 -19.74 2.49 -2.04
N ASP A 52 -18.58 2.70 -2.67
CA ASP A 52 -17.62 1.62 -2.88
C ASP A 52 -17.08 1.10 -1.54
N VAL A 53 -16.85 -0.21 -1.48
CA VAL A 53 -16.23 -0.87 -0.34
C VAL A 53 -14.83 -1.32 -0.73
N VAL A 54 -13.82 -0.89 0.03
CA VAL A 54 -12.43 -1.31 -0.12
C VAL A 54 -12.10 -2.30 0.99
N GLU A 55 -11.72 -3.52 0.60
CA GLU A 55 -11.19 -4.54 1.50
C GLU A 55 -9.71 -4.78 1.20
N LEU A 56 -8.88 -4.77 2.24
CA LEU A 56 -7.44 -5.04 2.16
C LEU A 56 -7.09 -6.14 3.15
N GLU A 57 -6.18 -7.03 2.76
CA GLU A 57 -5.74 -8.12 3.63
C GLU A 57 -4.27 -8.42 3.40
N VAL A 58 -3.58 -8.74 4.50
CA VAL A 58 -2.26 -9.37 4.47
C VAL A 58 -2.32 -10.61 5.36
N GLU A 59 -1.93 -11.74 4.81
CA GLU A 59 -1.89 -13.01 5.54
C GLU A 59 -1.05 -12.85 6.82
N GLY A 60 -1.62 -13.25 7.96
CA GLY A 60 -0.99 -13.11 9.27
C GLY A 60 -1.10 -11.73 9.93
N LEU A 61 -1.50 -10.67 9.22
CA LEU A 61 -1.72 -9.33 9.80
C LEU A 61 -3.21 -8.95 9.91
N GLY A 62 -4.07 -9.65 9.17
CA GLY A 62 -5.51 -9.48 9.22
C GLY A 62 -6.07 -8.66 8.06
N ARG A 63 -7.34 -8.30 8.18
CA ARG A 63 -8.15 -7.66 7.13
C ARG A 63 -8.74 -6.33 7.60
N GLN A 64 -8.73 -5.35 6.72
CA GLN A 64 -9.38 -4.05 6.88
C GLN A 64 -10.51 -3.90 5.85
N ARG A 65 -11.63 -3.29 6.26
CA ARG A 65 -12.76 -2.95 5.39
C ARG A 65 -13.16 -1.49 5.59
N GLN A 66 -13.29 -0.75 4.50
CA GLN A 66 -13.70 0.66 4.52
C GLN A 66 -14.80 0.91 3.48
N GLU A 67 -15.87 1.60 3.86
CA GLU A 67 -16.89 2.06 2.91
C GLU A 67 -16.62 3.54 2.59
N LEU A 68 -16.45 3.85 1.31
CA LEU A 68 -16.14 5.20 0.87
C LEU A 68 -17.41 6.05 0.89
N LYS A 69 -17.38 7.13 1.67
CA LYS A 69 -18.46 8.11 1.72
C LYS A 69 -18.22 9.22 0.70
N GLY A 70 -19.29 9.82 0.20
CA GLY A 70 -19.20 11.06 -0.56
C GLY A 70 -18.64 12.18 0.31
N ALA A 71 -18.08 13.21 -0.35
CA ALA A 71 -17.69 14.46 0.30
C ALA A 71 -18.93 15.25 0.77
#